data_AF-A0A496A1Y0-F1
#
_entry.id   AF-A0A496A1Y0-F1
#
_cell.length_a   1.000
_cell.length_b   1.000
_cell.length_c   1.000
_cell.angle_alpha   90.00
_cell.angle_beta   90.00
_cell.angle_gamma   90.00
#
_symmetry.space_group_name_H-M   'P 1'
#
loop_
_entity.id
_entity.type
_entity.pdbx_description
1 polymer ?
#
loop_
_entity_poly.entity_id
_entity_poly.type
_entity_poly.pdbx_seq_one_letter_code
_entity_poly.pdbx_strand_id
1 'polypeptide(L)'
;MRKKIKWFNRSRHLVFIVSLLFGLMLGLGCDNQHYDERLKMQVQQLDSDLKDRWSTSGVVVLSTTPNGPADKAQLETGELISYVIAEYPVQSTGDFNSAMKQALDEDNNFILYLKDKPPLRIALRRRGDKVGLSVEGNGTVRVKQIQPGTPAANTDIQVGDIVEKIVDERKIYSLDDYKDTLGKLAKKQFTFRTTELIGVKIAAVNALGDLGDVRAIEPLVDIFKNSSEFSLRKGAISSLQRLVELSVLNDLFQQFQSADVNQLPADSLQPQQLESAAILGLLIVDRTENTATLKAPFGTQFRHRSEALYQKINEGQLAELAQEYIQIEVEPEQEIRRACLAIIGILKPISAIDSLIAVLENPTEIPGIRFQAGLTLSQIGEPAVDALIAAFEKGDTSTQDIAASALGGIGGSKARDRLINALESTTESAIQLTLVDAIAKIGDVTSIQALERQLQQNQQDDGSGVRIFLDEVFRSLEFSNN
;
A
#
# COMPACT_ATOMS: atom_id res chain seq x y z
N MET A 1 42.38 15.00 49.67
CA MET A 1 43.66 14.43 49.21
C MET A 1 43.39 13.36 48.16
N ARG A 2 44.18 13.40 47.08
CA ARG A 2 44.11 12.65 45.79
C ARG A 2 43.88 11.13 45.87
N LYS A 3 43.12 10.58 44.90
CA LYS A 3 43.55 9.62 43.83
C LYS A 3 42.33 9.21 42.97
N LYS A 4 42.11 9.82 41.79
CA LYS A 4 42.45 9.31 40.43
C LYS A 4 42.07 7.84 40.20
N ILE A 5 40.90 7.61 39.59
CA ILE A 5 40.58 6.39 38.84
C ILE A 5 40.80 6.71 37.36
N LYS A 6 41.81 6.08 36.75
CA LYS A 6 42.08 6.14 35.31
C LYS A 6 41.40 4.95 34.63
N TRP A 7 40.70 5.28 33.55
CA TRP A 7 40.22 4.43 32.48
C TRP A 7 41.22 3.33 32.04
N PHE A 8 40.72 2.11 31.81
CA PHE A 8 41.22 1.26 30.73
C PHE A 8 40.08 0.49 30.06
N ASN A 9 40.14 0.55 28.74
CA ASN A 9 39.19 0.11 27.73
C ASN A 9 39.07 -1.43 27.68
N ARG A 10 37.85 -1.97 27.67
CA ARG A 10 37.56 -3.39 27.37
C ARG A 10 36.35 -3.55 26.45
N SER A 11 36.32 -2.78 25.36
CA SER A 11 35.59 -3.16 24.16
C SER A 11 36.29 -4.35 23.51
N ARG A 12 35.95 -5.59 23.92
CA ARG A 12 36.18 -6.82 23.12
C ARG A 12 35.57 -8.14 23.64
N HIS A 13 34.74 -8.15 24.69
CA HIS A 13 34.18 -9.41 25.21
C HIS A 13 32.65 -9.51 25.29
N LEU A 14 31.89 -8.61 24.65
CA LEU A 14 30.42 -8.71 24.64
C LEU A 14 29.80 -9.32 23.36
N VAL A 15 30.62 -9.74 22.39
CA VAL A 15 30.13 -10.29 21.09
C VAL A 15 30.05 -11.83 21.08
N PHE A 16 30.39 -12.52 22.18
CA PHE A 16 30.46 -13.99 22.20
C PHE A 16 29.60 -14.69 23.26
N ILE A 17 28.71 -13.97 23.97
CA ILE A 17 27.83 -14.56 25.02
C ILE A 17 26.34 -14.26 24.74
N VAL A 18 25.95 -14.22 23.45
CA VAL A 18 24.53 -14.26 23.05
C VAL A 18 24.22 -15.53 22.24
N SER A 19 25.23 -16.28 21.82
CA SER A 19 25.08 -17.48 20.98
C SER A 19 24.95 -18.81 21.76
N LEU A 20 24.89 -18.79 23.10
CA LEU A 20 24.91 -20.02 23.91
C LEU A 20 23.74 -20.20 24.89
N LEU A 21 22.75 -19.30 24.88
CA LEU A 21 21.55 -19.36 25.76
C LEU A 21 20.27 -19.77 25.01
N PHE A 22 20.39 -20.29 23.79
CA PHE A 22 19.27 -20.82 22.98
C PHE A 22 19.14 -22.34 23.02
N GLY A 23 19.84 -23.00 23.94
CA GLY A 23 19.89 -24.46 24.04
C GLY A 23 19.42 -24.97 25.40
N LEU A 24 18.18 -24.69 25.81
CA LEU A 24 17.45 -25.43 26.86
C LEU A 24 15.99 -24.96 26.99
N MET A 25 15.17 -25.31 25.99
CA MET A 25 13.72 -25.45 26.13
C MET A 25 13.34 -26.74 25.39
N LEU A 26 13.45 -27.87 26.09
CA LEU A 26 12.98 -29.16 25.59
C LEU A 26 11.47 -29.26 25.82
N GLY A 27 10.74 -29.50 24.72
CA GLY A 27 9.51 -30.30 24.75
C GLY A 27 8.20 -29.53 24.75
N LEU A 28 7.75 -29.17 23.53
CA LEU A 28 6.37 -29.11 23.01
C LEU A 28 6.18 -27.87 22.11
N GLY A 29 6.77 -27.92 20.93
CA GLY A 29 6.49 -27.02 19.81
C GLY A 29 7.06 -27.66 18.55
N CYS A 30 6.23 -27.97 17.57
CA CYS A 30 6.67 -28.58 16.31
C CYS A 30 7.81 -27.76 15.68
N ASP A 31 8.92 -28.41 15.32
CA ASP A 31 10.04 -27.84 14.57
C ASP A 31 9.56 -27.42 13.17
N ASN A 32 8.93 -26.24 13.09
CA ASN A 32 8.39 -25.69 11.85
C ASN A 32 9.49 -25.00 11.01
N GLN A 33 10.74 -25.00 11.48
CA GLN A 33 11.90 -24.41 10.81
C GLN A 33 12.96 -25.46 10.49
N HIS A 34 13.76 -25.19 9.46
CA HIS A 34 14.87 -26.03 9.05
C HIS A 34 16.01 -25.19 8.48
N TYR A 35 17.24 -25.50 8.86
CA TYR A 35 18.43 -24.97 8.20
C TYR A 35 18.96 -26.00 7.20
N ASP A 36 18.93 -25.67 5.91
CA ASP A 36 19.51 -26.49 4.86
C ASP A 36 21.02 -26.18 4.75
N GLU A 37 21.84 -27.11 5.22
CA GLU A 37 23.30 -27.00 5.21
C GLU A 37 23.90 -26.93 3.80
N ARG A 38 23.25 -27.53 2.81
CA ARG A 38 23.73 -27.56 1.42
C ARG A 38 23.45 -26.23 0.73
N LEU A 39 22.25 -25.68 0.94
CA LEU A 39 21.83 -24.41 0.35
C LEU A 39 22.28 -23.20 1.17
N LYS A 40 22.71 -23.42 2.42
CA LYS A 40 23.10 -22.39 3.39
C LYS A 40 21.97 -21.38 3.62
N MET A 41 20.77 -21.91 3.85
CA MET A 41 19.53 -21.15 3.97
C MET A 41 18.66 -21.73 5.08
N GLN A 42 17.96 -20.85 5.81
CA GLN A 42 16.93 -21.25 6.76
C GLN A 42 15.55 -21.09 6.12
N VAL A 43 14.69 -22.10 6.28
CA VAL A 43 13.30 -22.09 5.81
C VAL A 43 12.32 -22.39 6.94
N GLN A 44 11.07 -21.98 6.77
CA GLN A 44 9.97 -22.26 7.69
C GLN A 44 8.74 -22.69 6.92
N GLN A 45 8.04 -23.73 7.39
CA GLN A 45 6.75 -24.08 6.78
C GLN A 45 5.68 -23.04 7.14
N LEU A 46 4.86 -22.72 6.14
CA LEU A 46 3.75 -21.81 6.27
C LEU A 46 2.73 -22.33 7.29
N ASP A 47 2.21 -21.45 8.15
CA ASP A 47 1.15 -21.80 9.10
C ASP A 47 -0.12 -22.28 8.35
N SER A 48 -0.83 -23.23 8.96
CA SER A 48 -2.18 -23.64 8.56
C SER A 48 -3.13 -22.48 8.25
N ASP A 49 -3.14 -21.39 9.03
CA ASP A 49 -4.07 -20.27 8.78
C ASP A 49 -3.80 -19.59 7.43
N LEU A 50 -2.52 -19.41 7.08
CA LEU A 50 -2.14 -18.85 5.78
C LEU A 50 -2.40 -19.83 4.64
N LYS A 51 -2.20 -21.13 4.88
CA LYS A 51 -2.52 -22.19 3.91
C LYS A 51 -4.00 -22.21 3.56
N ASP A 52 -4.87 -22.11 4.56
CA ASP A 52 -6.31 -22.21 4.39
C ASP A 52 -6.92 -20.92 3.84
N ARG A 53 -6.48 -19.75 4.34
CA ARG A 53 -7.02 -18.45 3.91
C ARG A 53 -6.55 -18.03 2.52
N TRP A 54 -5.34 -18.41 2.12
CA TRP A 54 -4.73 -17.97 0.85
C TRP A 54 -4.51 -19.11 -0.14
N SER A 55 -5.00 -20.33 0.16
CA SER A 55 -4.86 -21.54 -0.69
C SER A 55 -3.42 -21.78 -1.17
N THR A 56 -2.45 -21.41 -0.34
CA THR A 56 -1.03 -21.34 -0.69
C THR A 56 -0.23 -22.30 0.17
N SER A 57 0.70 -23.05 -0.41
CA SER A 57 1.51 -24.04 0.30
C SER A 57 2.97 -23.93 -0.09
N GLY A 58 3.85 -24.24 0.85
CA GLY A 58 5.30 -24.17 0.63
C GLY A 58 6.06 -23.91 1.93
N VAL A 59 7.33 -23.55 1.75
CA VAL A 59 8.21 -23.10 2.82
C VAL A 59 8.72 -21.69 2.51
N VAL A 60 8.70 -20.81 3.51
CA VAL A 60 9.18 -19.44 3.41
C VAL A 60 10.68 -19.40 3.69
N VAL A 61 11.43 -18.66 2.90
CA VAL A 61 12.85 -18.37 3.13
C VAL A 61 12.98 -17.38 4.28
N LEU A 62 13.64 -17.77 5.37
CA LEU A 62 13.87 -16.90 6.53
C LEU A 62 15.21 -16.16 6.48
N SER A 63 16.23 -16.81 5.93
CA SER A 63 17.54 -16.18 5.74
C SER A 63 18.37 -16.99 4.75
N THR A 64 19.20 -16.29 3.98
CA THR A 64 20.25 -16.87 3.15
C THR A 64 21.62 -16.44 3.68
N THR A 65 22.61 -17.33 3.57
CA THR A 65 23.99 -16.98 3.91
C THR A 65 24.61 -16.22 2.73
N PRO A 66 25.20 -15.02 2.94
CA PRO A 66 25.83 -14.26 1.87
C PRO A 66 26.86 -15.08 1.09
N ASN A 67 26.82 -15.01 -0.24
CA ASN A 67 27.60 -15.81 -1.20
C ASN A 67 27.37 -17.33 -1.14
N GLY A 68 26.39 -17.79 -0.35
CA GLY A 68 25.94 -19.18 -0.29
C GLY A 68 25.18 -19.61 -1.56
N PRO A 69 24.89 -20.90 -1.74
CA PRO A 69 24.19 -21.38 -2.94
C PRO A 69 22.80 -20.78 -3.13
N ALA A 70 22.02 -20.61 -2.06
CA ALA A 70 20.70 -19.96 -2.12
C ALA A 70 20.79 -18.47 -2.52
N ASP A 71 21.75 -17.74 -1.94
CA ASP A 71 22.00 -16.32 -2.23
C ASP A 71 22.46 -16.12 -3.69
N LYS A 72 23.35 -16.99 -4.18
CA LYS A 72 23.77 -16.99 -5.61
C LYS A 72 22.63 -17.33 -6.56
N ALA A 73 21.62 -18.07 -6.10
CA ALA A 73 20.40 -18.35 -6.83
C ALA A 73 19.36 -17.22 -6.70
N GLN A 74 19.71 -16.12 -6.04
CA GLN A 74 18.87 -14.93 -5.84
C GLN A 74 17.58 -15.21 -5.07
N LEU A 75 17.59 -16.19 -4.16
CA LEU A 75 16.48 -16.40 -3.24
C LEU A 75 16.47 -15.30 -2.19
N GLU A 76 15.33 -14.64 -2.05
CA GLU A 76 15.16 -13.53 -1.12
C GLU A 76 14.43 -13.96 0.15
N THR A 77 14.73 -13.26 1.25
CA THR A 77 14.04 -13.49 2.51
C THR A 77 12.57 -13.08 2.38
N GLY A 78 11.66 -13.96 2.82
CA GLY A 78 10.22 -13.78 2.73
C GLY A 78 9.58 -14.38 1.47
N GLU A 79 10.37 -14.86 0.52
CA GLU A 79 9.84 -15.61 -0.62
C GLU A 79 9.28 -16.97 -0.20
N LEU A 80 8.16 -17.34 -0.80
CA LEU A 80 7.58 -18.66 -0.62
C LEU A 80 8.07 -19.61 -1.72
N ILE A 81 8.83 -20.64 -1.33
CA ILE A 81 9.16 -21.76 -2.19
C ILE A 81 7.93 -22.67 -2.31
N SER A 82 7.28 -22.65 -3.46
CA SER A 82 6.07 -23.44 -3.74
C SER A 82 6.35 -24.68 -4.60
N TYR A 83 7.41 -24.64 -5.42
CA TYR A 83 7.87 -25.80 -6.20
C TYR A 83 9.39 -25.93 -6.22
N VAL A 84 9.85 -27.17 -6.32
CA VAL A 84 11.21 -27.52 -6.71
C VAL A 84 11.18 -28.10 -8.12
N ILE A 85 11.96 -27.51 -9.02
CA ILE A 85 11.94 -27.84 -10.45
C ILE A 85 13.26 -28.53 -10.80
N ALA A 86 13.18 -29.78 -11.24
CA ALA A 86 14.33 -30.52 -11.77
C ALA A 86 14.21 -30.65 -13.29
N GLU A 87 15.27 -30.28 -14.01
CA GLU A 87 15.35 -30.45 -15.45
C GLU A 87 16.22 -31.66 -15.81
N TYR A 88 15.70 -32.51 -16.70
CA TYR A 88 16.39 -33.69 -17.21
C TYR A 88 16.57 -33.56 -18.72
N PRO A 89 17.74 -33.11 -19.19
CA PRO A 89 18.09 -33.13 -20.60
C PRO A 89 18.03 -34.56 -21.16
N VAL A 90 17.48 -34.72 -22.36
CA VAL A 90 17.29 -36.03 -22.99
C VAL A 90 18.20 -36.14 -24.22
N GLN A 91 19.32 -36.84 -24.07
CA GLN A 91 20.28 -37.06 -25.16
C GLN A 91 20.26 -38.51 -25.66
N SER A 92 19.78 -39.45 -24.84
CA SER A 92 19.64 -40.86 -25.21
C SER A 92 18.31 -41.43 -24.74
N THR A 93 17.93 -42.59 -25.28
CA THR A 93 16.79 -43.36 -24.77
C THR A 93 16.94 -43.73 -23.29
N GLY A 94 18.18 -43.94 -22.83
CA GLY A 94 18.50 -44.17 -21.43
C GLY A 94 18.16 -42.97 -20.56
N ASP A 95 18.53 -41.77 -21.00
CA ASP A 95 18.22 -40.51 -20.30
C ASP A 95 16.71 -40.30 -20.22
N PHE A 96 15.99 -40.51 -21.33
CA PHE A 96 14.54 -40.42 -21.35
C PHE A 96 13.90 -41.37 -20.33
N ASN A 97 14.24 -42.65 -20.37
CA ASN A 97 13.65 -43.64 -19.46
C ASN A 97 13.99 -43.35 -18.00
N SER A 98 15.21 -42.91 -17.73
CA SER A 98 15.64 -42.50 -16.39
C SER A 98 14.89 -41.26 -15.90
N ALA A 99 14.74 -40.24 -16.75
CA ALA A 99 14.03 -39.01 -16.45
C ALA A 99 12.53 -39.27 -16.21
N MET A 100 11.89 -40.07 -17.05
CA MET A 100 10.50 -40.49 -16.91
C MET A 100 10.27 -41.23 -15.58
N LYS A 101 11.18 -42.15 -15.22
CA LYS A 101 11.10 -42.87 -13.94
C LYS A 101 11.22 -41.92 -12.75
N GLN A 102 12.10 -40.93 -12.83
CA GLN A 102 12.35 -39.97 -11.75
C GLN A 102 11.18 -38.98 -11.59
N ALA A 103 10.69 -38.43 -12.70
CA ALA A 103 9.59 -37.47 -12.69
C ALA A 103 8.28 -38.08 -12.20
N LEU A 104 8.01 -39.34 -12.56
CA LEU A 104 6.80 -40.06 -12.16
C LEU A 104 6.87 -40.75 -10.79
N ASP A 105 7.98 -40.57 -10.05
CA ASP A 105 8.15 -41.25 -8.77
C ASP A 105 7.28 -40.67 -7.66
N GLU A 106 7.00 -39.36 -7.69
CA GLU A 106 6.25 -38.66 -6.63
C GLU A 106 4.98 -38.00 -7.14
N ASP A 107 5.11 -37.19 -8.19
CA ASP A 107 3.96 -36.57 -8.82
C ASP A 107 3.57 -37.38 -10.06
N ASN A 108 2.27 -37.51 -10.28
CA ASN A 108 1.75 -38.17 -11.47
C ASN A 108 1.83 -37.25 -12.69
N ASN A 109 2.66 -36.20 -12.69
CA ASN A 109 2.74 -35.25 -13.78
C ASN A 109 4.18 -34.78 -14.05
N PHE A 110 4.43 -34.36 -15.28
CA PHE A 110 5.68 -33.74 -15.72
C PHE A 110 5.42 -32.89 -16.96
N ILE A 111 6.41 -32.08 -17.35
CA ILE A 111 6.35 -31.27 -18.57
C ILE A 111 7.37 -31.80 -19.57
N LEU A 112 6.91 -32.05 -20.80
CA LEU A 112 7.72 -32.49 -21.91
C LEU A 112 8.06 -31.29 -22.80
N TYR A 113 9.35 -31.07 -23.04
CA TYR A 113 9.83 -30.08 -24.00
C TYR A 113 10.18 -30.79 -25.30
N LEU A 114 9.42 -30.49 -26.33
CA LEU A 114 9.66 -30.95 -27.70
C LEU A 114 10.20 -29.80 -28.52
N LYS A 115 11.14 -30.09 -29.41
CA LYS A 115 11.70 -29.08 -30.30
C LYS A 115 10.60 -28.43 -31.14
N ASP A 116 10.64 -27.12 -31.25
CA ASP A 116 9.72 -26.30 -32.06
C ASP A 116 8.22 -26.42 -31.65
N LYS A 117 7.95 -26.83 -30.40
CA LYS A 117 6.60 -26.93 -29.82
C LYS A 117 6.50 -26.26 -28.44
N PRO A 118 5.31 -25.79 -28.03
CA PRO A 118 5.11 -25.32 -26.67
C PRO A 118 5.29 -26.47 -25.65
N PRO A 119 5.65 -26.15 -24.39
CA PRO A 119 5.78 -27.17 -23.35
C PRO A 119 4.47 -27.93 -23.11
N LEU A 120 4.53 -29.26 -23.08
CA LEU A 120 3.36 -30.12 -22.95
C LEU A 120 3.29 -30.75 -21.56
N ARG A 121 2.25 -30.42 -20.80
CA ARG A 121 2.02 -31.04 -19.48
C ARG A 121 1.38 -32.40 -19.66
N ILE A 122 2.06 -33.44 -19.18
CA ILE A 122 1.55 -34.81 -19.15
C ILE A 122 1.14 -35.13 -17.71
N ALA A 123 -0.10 -35.56 -17.52
CA ALA A 123 -0.62 -35.99 -16.23
C ALA A 123 -1.19 -37.42 -16.33
N LEU A 124 -0.77 -38.27 -15.41
CA LEU A 124 -1.27 -39.61 -15.18
C LEU A 124 -2.39 -39.57 -14.14
N ARG A 125 -3.33 -40.52 -14.22
CA ARG A 125 -4.45 -40.58 -13.27
C ARG A 125 -4.01 -41.23 -11.96
N ARG A 126 -3.19 -42.27 -12.05
CA ARG A 126 -2.69 -43.05 -10.92
C ARG A 126 -1.20 -43.36 -11.09
N ARG A 127 -0.52 -43.53 -9.95
CA ARG A 127 0.88 -43.94 -9.93
C ARG A 127 1.03 -45.31 -10.59
N GLY A 128 1.93 -45.39 -11.57
CA GLY A 128 2.15 -46.61 -12.37
C GLY A 128 1.37 -46.69 -13.68
N ASP A 129 0.48 -45.72 -13.98
CA ASP A 129 -0.11 -45.61 -15.32
C ASP A 129 0.98 -45.40 -16.37
N LYS A 130 0.77 -45.94 -17.58
CA LYS A 130 1.71 -45.72 -18.68
C LYS A 130 1.42 -44.40 -19.37
N VAL A 131 2.47 -43.59 -19.56
CA VAL A 131 2.40 -42.38 -20.38
C VAL A 131 2.10 -42.70 -21.84
N GLY A 132 2.60 -43.84 -22.32
CA GLY A 132 2.35 -44.33 -23.69
C GLY A 132 3.26 -43.75 -24.76
N LEU A 133 4.43 -43.20 -24.39
CA LEU A 133 5.48 -42.80 -25.31
C LEU A 133 6.60 -43.84 -25.31
N SER A 134 7.04 -44.22 -26.51
CA SER A 134 8.37 -44.82 -26.70
C SER A 134 9.21 -43.91 -27.56
N VAL A 135 10.51 -43.87 -27.28
CA VAL A 135 11.48 -43.02 -27.98
C VAL A 135 12.64 -43.85 -28.51
N GLU A 136 13.32 -43.32 -29.51
CA GLU A 136 14.55 -43.89 -30.06
C GLU A 136 15.60 -42.82 -30.36
N GLY A 137 16.86 -43.22 -30.38
CA GLY A 137 17.99 -42.36 -30.72
C GLY A 137 19.05 -42.23 -29.63
N ASN A 138 20.23 -41.81 -30.06
CA ASN A 138 21.38 -41.47 -29.22
C ASN A 138 22.00 -40.19 -29.79
N GLY A 139 22.17 -39.16 -28.96
CA GLY A 139 22.39 -37.76 -29.38
C GLY A 139 21.08 -37.00 -29.60
N THR A 140 20.24 -37.46 -30.53
CA THR A 140 18.91 -36.87 -30.78
C THR A 140 17.83 -37.92 -30.55
N VAL A 141 16.99 -37.70 -29.54
CA VAL A 141 15.93 -38.63 -29.16
C VAL A 141 14.62 -38.21 -29.81
N ARG A 142 13.98 -39.13 -30.53
CA ARG A 142 12.72 -38.90 -31.24
C ARG A 142 11.62 -39.79 -30.71
N VAL A 143 10.38 -39.30 -30.74
CA VAL A 143 9.18 -40.09 -30.46
C VAL A 143 9.05 -41.18 -31.54
N LYS A 144 9.13 -42.44 -31.12
CA LYS A 144 9.04 -43.62 -31.98
C LYS A 144 7.59 -44.09 -32.15
N GLN A 145 6.87 -44.17 -31.05
CA GLN A 145 5.50 -44.67 -31.04
C GLN A 145 4.71 -44.02 -29.90
N ILE A 146 3.45 -43.71 -30.19
CA ILE A 146 2.46 -43.21 -29.23
C ILE A 146 1.38 -44.30 -29.10
N GLN A 147 1.13 -44.75 -27.88
CA GLN A 147 0.15 -45.80 -27.61
C GLN A 147 -1.26 -45.18 -27.52
N PRO A 148 -2.24 -45.63 -28.33
CA PRO A 148 -3.60 -45.12 -28.25
C PRO A 148 -4.23 -45.28 -26.86
N GLY A 149 -5.07 -44.31 -26.46
CA GLY A 149 -5.77 -44.34 -25.17
C GLY A 149 -4.90 -44.01 -23.95
N THR A 150 -3.64 -43.60 -24.16
CA THR A 150 -2.74 -43.14 -23.10
C THR A 150 -2.71 -41.62 -23.01
N PRO A 151 -2.22 -41.03 -21.91
CA PRO A 151 -2.13 -39.57 -21.77
C PRO A 151 -1.38 -38.89 -22.92
N ALA A 152 -0.31 -39.50 -23.43
CA ALA A 152 0.44 -38.93 -24.55
C ALA A 152 -0.36 -38.87 -25.86
N ALA A 153 -1.29 -39.81 -26.09
CA ALA A 153 -2.15 -39.80 -27.28
C ALA A 153 -3.18 -38.67 -27.28
N ASN A 154 -3.44 -38.05 -26.11
CA ASN A 154 -4.37 -36.94 -25.95
C ASN A 154 -3.67 -35.57 -25.97
N THR A 155 -2.41 -35.54 -26.37
CA THR A 155 -1.58 -34.32 -26.46
C THR A 155 -1.08 -34.12 -27.88
N ASP A 156 -0.62 -32.91 -28.21
CA ASP A 156 -0.08 -32.58 -29.54
C ASP A 156 1.34 -33.13 -29.75
N ILE A 157 1.51 -34.44 -29.57
CA ILE A 157 2.75 -35.17 -29.79
C ILE A 157 2.58 -36.00 -31.06
N GLN A 158 3.60 -35.99 -31.91
CA GLN A 158 3.64 -36.70 -33.17
C GLN A 158 4.86 -37.62 -33.21
N VAL A 159 4.75 -38.72 -33.96
CA VAL A 159 5.88 -39.59 -34.24
C VAL A 159 6.93 -38.80 -35.02
N GLY A 160 8.18 -38.85 -34.58
CA GLY A 160 9.29 -38.07 -35.14
C GLY A 160 9.64 -36.80 -34.36
N ASP A 161 8.77 -36.34 -33.45
CA ASP A 161 9.07 -35.18 -32.59
C ASP A 161 10.35 -35.41 -31.79
N ILE A 162 11.19 -34.37 -31.69
CA ILE A 162 12.45 -34.43 -30.94
C ILE A 162 12.19 -34.05 -29.49
N VAL A 163 12.55 -34.95 -28.57
CA VAL A 163 12.47 -34.71 -27.12
C VAL A 163 13.76 -34.05 -26.65
N GLU A 164 13.67 -32.82 -26.14
CA GLU A 164 14.85 -32.07 -25.69
C GLU A 164 15.11 -32.26 -24.19
N LYS A 165 14.06 -32.12 -23.38
CA LYS A 165 14.13 -32.30 -21.93
C LYS A 165 12.78 -32.70 -21.33
N ILE A 166 12.86 -33.30 -20.15
CA ILE A 166 11.73 -33.54 -19.25
C ILE A 166 11.92 -32.65 -18.03
N VAL A 167 10.87 -31.92 -17.64
CA VAL A 167 10.87 -31.08 -16.45
C VAL A 167 9.91 -31.66 -15.42
N ASP A 168 10.41 -31.87 -14.21
CA ASP A 168 9.70 -32.39 -13.05
C ASP A 168 9.48 -31.25 -12.06
N GLU A 169 8.22 -30.84 -11.91
CA GLU A 169 7.81 -29.75 -11.02
C GLU A 169 7.17 -30.31 -9.76
N ARG A 170 7.95 -30.42 -8.69
CA ARG A 170 7.46 -31.00 -7.42
C ARG A 170 6.87 -29.91 -6.54
N LYS A 171 5.56 -29.99 -6.30
CA LYS A 171 4.87 -29.06 -5.40
C LYS A 171 5.26 -29.32 -3.94
N ILE A 172 5.54 -28.26 -3.20
CA ILE A 172 5.84 -28.34 -1.77
C ILE A 172 4.59 -28.00 -0.96
N TYR A 173 4.13 -28.93 -0.09
CA TYR A 173 3.00 -28.67 0.80
C TYR A 173 3.41 -28.50 2.26
N SER A 174 4.56 -29.07 2.65
CA SER A 174 5.08 -29.05 4.02
C SER A 174 6.60 -28.95 4.05
N LEU A 175 7.14 -28.74 5.25
CA LEU A 175 8.58 -28.78 5.50
C LEU A 175 9.17 -30.18 5.28
N ASP A 176 8.39 -31.22 5.54
CA ASP A 176 8.81 -32.60 5.32
C ASP A 176 8.86 -32.91 3.82
N ASP A 177 7.86 -32.48 3.05
CA ASP A 177 7.89 -32.59 1.59
C ASP A 177 9.11 -31.89 0.99
N TYR A 178 9.45 -30.70 1.51
CA TYR A 178 10.64 -29.95 1.11
C TYR A 178 11.92 -30.75 1.36
N LYS A 179 12.11 -31.27 2.59
CA LYS A 179 13.29 -32.06 2.97
C LYS A 179 13.40 -33.32 2.12
N ASP A 180 12.31 -34.05 1.95
CA ASP A 180 12.26 -35.29 1.17
C ASP A 180 12.59 -35.03 -0.30
N THR A 181 12.00 -33.98 -0.88
CA THR A 181 12.25 -33.55 -2.26
C THR A 181 13.73 -33.21 -2.48
N LEU A 182 14.30 -32.37 -1.60
CA LEU A 182 15.71 -31.97 -1.73
C LEU A 182 16.68 -33.13 -1.46
N GLY A 183 16.33 -34.05 -0.56
CA GLY A 183 17.08 -35.27 -0.31
C GLY A 183 17.17 -36.15 -1.57
N LYS A 184 16.05 -36.32 -2.29
CA LYS A 184 15.99 -37.08 -3.55
C LYS A 184 16.77 -36.39 -4.68
N LEU A 185 16.75 -35.06 -4.71
CA LEU A 185 17.47 -34.25 -5.69
C LEU A 185 18.90 -33.87 -5.26
N ALA A 186 19.45 -34.46 -4.19
CA ALA A 186 20.72 -34.06 -3.60
C ALA A 186 21.90 -34.05 -4.59
N LYS A 187 21.88 -34.95 -5.59
CA LYS A 187 22.93 -35.11 -6.62
C LYS A 187 22.53 -34.53 -7.98
N LYS A 188 21.47 -33.72 -8.04
CA LYS A 188 20.89 -33.17 -9.27
C LYS A 188 20.88 -31.64 -9.21
N GLN A 189 20.87 -31.01 -10.38
CA GLN A 189 20.57 -29.59 -10.49
C GLN A 189 19.06 -29.41 -10.45
N PHE A 190 18.60 -28.40 -9.71
CA PHE A 190 17.21 -28.00 -9.62
C PHE A 190 17.15 -26.49 -9.36
N THR A 191 15.99 -25.90 -9.60
CA THR A 191 15.67 -24.52 -9.30
C THR A 191 14.41 -24.45 -8.43
N PHE A 192 14.11 -23.27 -7.89
CA PHE A 192 12.88 -23.04 -7.15
C PHE A 192 11.92 -22.18 -7.95
N ARG A 193 10.62 -22.47 -7.83
CA ARG A 193 9.59 -21.50 -8.13
C ARG A 193 9.20 -20.83 -6.82
N THR A 194 9.54 -19.55 -6.72
CA THR A 194 9.17 -18.71 -5.59
C THR A 194 7.94 -17.87 -5.91
N THR A 195 7.26 -17.41 -4.88
CA THR A 195 6.19 -16.42 -4.99
C THR A 195 6.35 -15.45 -3.85
N GLU A 196 6.37 -14.16 -4.16
CA GLU A 196 6.34 -13.13 -3.14
C GLU A 196 4.95 -13.08 -2.49
N LEU A 197 4.89 -13.08 -1.16
CA LEU A 197 3.64 -12.98 -0.41
C LEU A 197 3.15 -11.53 -0.30
N ILE A 198 3.03 -10.84 -1.44
CA ILE A 198 2.70 -9.41 -1.50
C ILE A 198 1.39 -9.08 -0.79
N GLY A 199 0.37 -9.95 -0.89
CA GLY A 199 -0.89 -9.78 -0.19
C GLY A 199 -0.75 -9.81 1.34
N VAL A 200 0.16 -10.64 1.86
CA VAL A 200 0.46 -10.68 3.30
C VAL A 200 1.20 -9.41 3.72
N LYS A 201 2.17 -8.94 2.91
CA LYS A 201 2.88 -7.67 3.17
C LYS A 201 1.90 -6.49 3.20
N ILE A 202 0.98 -6.40 2.25
CA ILE A 202 -0.06 -5.35 2.21
C ILE A 202 -0.97 -5.45 3.45
N ALA A 203 -1.42 -6.66 3.82
CA ALA A 203 -2.24 -6.84 5.01
C ALA A 203 -1.50 -6.41 6.30
N ALA A 204 -0.21 -6.72 6.41
CA ALA A 204 0.61 -6.28 7.53
C ALA A 204 0.79 -4.76 7.57
N VAL A 205 1.06 -4.14 6.42
CA VAL A 205 1.17 -2.68 6.27
C VAL A 205 -0.12 -1.99 6.70
N ASN A 206 -1.28 -2.44 6.21
CA ASN A 206 -2.57 -1.88 6.61
C ASN A 206 -2.84 -2.04 8.11
N ALA A 207 -2.54 -3.23 8.65
CA ALA A 207 -2.70 -3.49 10.08
C ALA A 207 -1.82 -2.56 10.95
N LEU A 208 -0.62 -2.20 10.48
CA LEU A 208 0.24 -1.23 11.17
C LEU A 208 -0.39 0.17 11.23
N GLY A 209 -1.06 0.60 10.15
CA GLY A 209 -1.84 1.84 10.13
C GLY A 209 -3.04 1.79 11.08
N ASP A 210 -3.79 0.69 11.06
CA ASP A 210 -4.97 0.49 11.92
C ASP A 210 -4.61 0.40 13.41
N LEU A 211 -3.44 -0.15 13.75
CA LEU A 211 -2.94 -0.19 15.12
C LEU A 211 -2.65 1.21 15.68
N GLY A 212 -2.33 2.17 14.80
CA GLY A 212 -2.09 3.55 15.19
C GLY A 212 -0.85 3.76 16.09
N ASP A 213 0.14 2.85 16.01
CA ASP A 213 1.33 2.89 16.86
C ASP A 213 2.46 3.67 16.19
N VAL A 214 3.08 4.59 16.93
CA VAL A 214 4.20 5.42 16.47
C VAL A 214 5.37 4.61 15.90
N ARG A 215 5.60 3.37 16.40
CA ARG A 215 6.67 2.49 15.93
C ARG A 215 6.47 2.00 14.50
N ALA A 216 5.26 2.13 13.95
CA ALA A 216 4.98 1.80 12.56
C ALA A 216 5.52 2.84 11.57
N ILE A 217 5.79 4.08 12.01
CA ILE A 217 6.15 5.18 11.10
C ILE A 217 7.42 4.85 10.30
N GLU A 218 8.54 4.56 10.96
CA GLU A 218 9.81 4.33 10.24
C GLU A 218 9.76 3.12 9.29
N PRO A 219 9.21 1.95 9.66
CA PRO A 219 9.00 0.85 8.72
C PRO A 219 8.10 1.21 7.53
N LEU A 220 7.01 1.97 7.76
CA LEU A 220 6.12 2.38 6.68
C LEU A 220 6.79 3.39 5.74
N VAL A 221 7.59 4.33 6.27
CA VAL A 221 8.39 5.26 5.47
C VAL A 221 9.42 4.51 4.62
N ASP A 222 10.13 3.55 5.21
CA ASP A 222 11.10 2.71 4.50
C ASP A 222 10.44 1.94 3.35
N ILE A 223 9.31 1.26 3.62
CA ILE A 223 8.54 0.55 2.60
C ILE A 223 8.08 1.49 1.49
N PHE A 224 7.58 2.68 1.84
CA PHE A 224 7.11 3.65 0.86
C PHE A 224 8.23 4.15 -0.07
N LYS A 225 9.43 4.41 0.47
CA LYS A 225 10.58 4.90 -0.30
C LYS A 225 11.29 3.82 -1.11
N ASN A 226 11.43 2.62 -0.55
CA ASN A 226 12.36 1.61 -1.06
C ASN A 226 11.68 0.42 -1.76
N SER A 227 10.37 0.25 -1.63
CA SER A 227 9.64 -0.79 -2.36
C SER A 227 9.51 -0.44 -3.84
N SER A 228 9.78 -1.38 -4.74
CA SER A 228 9.42 -1.26 -6.16
C SER A 228 7.92 -1.49 -6.41
N GLU A 229 7.25 -2.22 -5.50
CA GLU A 229 5.86 -2.61 -5.67
C GLU A 229 4.90 -1.47 -5.36
N PHE A 230 4.19 -0.99 -6.38
CA PHE A 230 3.19 0.08 -6.26
C PHE A 230 2.17 -0.19 -5.16
N SER A 231 1.59 -1.39 -5.13
CA SER A 231 0.55 -1.76 -4.15
C SER A 231 1.06 -1.66 -2.71
N LEU A 232 2.34 -1.97 -2.48
CA LEU A 232 2.96 -1.91 -1.17
C LEU A 232 3.28 -0.46 -0.78
N ARG A 233 3.81 0.34 -1.72
CA ARG A 233 4.01 1.79 -1.52
C ARG A 233 2.70 2.51 -1.22
N LYS A 234 1.65 2.22 -1.99
CA LYS A 234 0.30 2.75 -1.78
C LYS A 234 -0.23 2.37 -0.40
N GLY A 235 -0.16 1.09 -0.02
CA GLY A 235 -0.57 0.65 1.31
C GLY A 235 0.19 1.38 2.43
N ALA A 236 1.49 1.60 2.23
CA ALA A 236 2.34 2.26 3.22
C ALA A 236 1.96 3.73 3.39
N ILE A 237 1.81 4.49 2.30
CA ILE A 237 1.42 5.91 2.39
C ILE A 237 -0.01 6.09 2.90
N SER A 238 -0.96 5.21 2.54
CA SER A 238 -2.31 5.23 3.11
C SER A 238 -2.32 4.92 4.60
N SER A 239 -1.44 4.02 5.05
CA SER A 239 -1.27 3.73 6.48
C SER A 239 -0.64 4.92 7.22
N LEU A 240 0.35 5.59 6.64
CA LEU A 240 0.91 6.83 7.19
C LEU A 240 -0.13 7.96 7.26
N GLN A 241 -0.96 8.13 6.22
CA GLN A 241 -2.09 9.06 6.23
C GLN A 241 -3.04 8.75 7.40
N ARG A 242 -3.39 7.48 7.60
CA ARG A 242 -4.23 7.05 8.72
C ARG A 242 -3.61 7.39 10.08
N LEU A 243 -2.29 7.21 10.24
CA LEU A 243 -1.57 7.60 11.46
C LEU A 243 -1.65 9.11 11.70
N VAL A 244 -1.53 9.92 10.65
CA VAL A 244 -1.70 11.38 10.71
C VAL A 244 -3.13 11.75 11.13
N GLU A 245 -4.16 11.12 10.56
CA GLU A 245 -5.57 11.32 10.95
C GLU A 245 -5.83 10.93 12.41
N LEU A 246 -5.19 9.89 12.91
CA LEU A 246 -5.29 9.50 14.32
C LEU A 246 -4.60 10.50 15.26
N SER A 247 -3.51 11.11 14.81
CA SER A 247 -2.72 12.04 15.63
C SER A 247 -3.49 13.30 16.00
N VAL A 248 -4.32 13.84 15.10
CA VAL A 248 -5.12 15.06 15.36
C VAL A 248 -6.28 14.82 16.33
N LEU A 249 -6.58 13.56 16.64
CA LEU A 249 -7.56 13.15 17.64
C LEU A 249 -6.93 12.98 19.03
N ASN A 250 -5.67 13.39 19.24
CA ASN A 250 -4.98 13.21 20.52
C ASN A 250 -5.77 13.79 21.71
N ASP A 251 -6.33 14.99 21.59
CA ASP A 251 -7.08 15.60 22.71
C ASP A 251 -8.34 14.79 23.07
N LEU A 252 -9.04 14.25 22.07
CA LEU A 252 -10.15 13.34 22.27
C LEU A 252 -9.70 12.11 23.07
N PHE A 253 -8.59 11.48 22.67
CA PHE A 253 -8.06 10.30 23.36
C PHE A 253 -7.57 10.61 24.78
N GLN A 254 -6.97 11.78 25.01
CA GLN A 254 -6.55 12.25 26.34
C GLN A 254 -7.75 12.44 27.27
N GLN A 255 -8.89 12.93 26.78
CA GLN A 255 -10.11 13.05 27.57
C GLN A 255 -10.61 11.67 28.05
N PHE A 256 -10.75 10.71 27.13
CA PHE A 256 -11.09 9.33 27.51
C PHE A 256 -10.06 8.72 28.47
N GLN A 257 -8.77 9.05 28.32
CA GLN A 257 -7.70 8.55 29.17
C GLN A 257 -7.81 9.07 30.60
N SER A 258 -7.97 10.39 30.74
CA SER A 258 -8.07 11.06 32.03
C SER A 258 -9.27 10.59 32.83
N ALA A 259 -10.38 10.28 32.16
CA ALA A 259 -11.61 9.81 32.79
C ALA A 259 -11.61 8.30 33.06
N ASP A 260 -10.66 7.54 32.49
CA ASP A 260 -10.56 6.08 32.58
C ASP A 260 -11.87 5.32 32.24
N VAL A 261 -12.62 5.83 31.25
CA VAL A 261 -13.91 5.27 30.80
C VAL A 261 -13.92 5.08 29.29
N ASN A 262 -14.67 4.11 28.76
CA ASN A 262 -14.82 3.90 27.30
C ASN A 262 -15.98 4.70 26.68
N GLN A 263 -16.74 5.42 27.50
CA GLN A 263 -17.92 6.18 27.09
C GLN A 263 -17.87 7.55 27.77
N LEU A 264 -18.10 8.60 26.99
CA LEU A 264 -18.22 9.98 27.46
C LEU A 264 -19.56 10.58 26.96
N PRO A 265 -20.09 11.62 27.63
CA PRO A 265 -21.20 12.39 27.09
C PRO A 265 -20.83 13.01 25.74
N ALA A 266 -21.68 12.89 24.71
CA ALA A 266 -21.34 13.36 23.36
C ALA A 266 -21.17 14.89 23.30
N ASP A 267 -21.98 15.62 24.07
CA ASP A 267 -21.88 17.08 24.24
C ASP A 267 -20.64 17.56 25.02
N SER A 268 -19.95 16.67 25.73
CA SER A 268 -18.68 17.00 26.39
C SER A 268 -17.47 17.07 25.44
N LEU A 269 -17.64 16.59 24.21
CA LEU A 269 -16.57 16.47 23.22
C LEU A 269 -16.64 17.58 22.17
N GLN A 270 -15.49 17.96 21.61
CA GLN A 270 -15.45 18.93 20.51
C GLN A 270 -16.17 18.37 19.27
N PRO A 271 -17.17 19.08 18.70
CA PRO A 271 -17.99 18.56 17.60
C PRO A 271 -17.17 18.05 16.41
N GLN A 272 -16.12 18.79 16.02
CA GLN A 272 -15.27 18.43 14.88
C GLN A 272 -14.48 17.14 15.14
N GLN A 273 -13.96 16.93 16.35
CA GLN A 273 -13.24 15.72 16.71
C GLN A 273 -14.19 14.53 16.80
N LEU A 274 -15.40 14.76 17.34
CA LEU A 274 -16.44 13.74 17.44
C LEU A 274 -16.91 13.27 16.05
N GLU A 275 -17.14 14.19 15.12
CA GLU A 275 -17.49 13.88 13.73
C GLU A 275 -16.35 13.14 13.03
N SER A 276 -15.13 13.66 13.11
CA SER A 276 -13.95 13.04 12.47
C SER A 276 -13.73 11.61 12.97
N ALA A 277 -13.79 11.41 14.28
CA ALA A 277 -13.56 10.09 14.86
C ALA A 277 -14.75 9.14 14.65
N ALA A 278 -15.98 9.64 14.45
CA ALA A 278 -17.12 8.83 14.01
C ALA A 278 -16.95 8.37 12.54
N ILE A 279 -16.52 9.26 11.65
CA ILE A 279 -16.23 8.95 10.23
C ILE A 279 -15.15 7.85 10.14
N LEU A 280 -14.14 7.94 10.99
CA LEU A 280 -13.05 6.96 11.08
C LEU A 280 -13.47 5.66 11.79
N GLY A 281 -14.73 5.52 12.19
CA GLY A 281 -15.26 4.34 12.85
C GLY A 281 -14.69 4.09 14.25
N LEU A 282 -14.05 5.09 14.85
CA LEU A 282 -13.39 4.98 16.16
C LEU A 282 -14.40 5.08 17.30
N LEU A 283 -15.55 5.70 17.06
CA LEU A 283 -16.61 5.85 18.04
C LEU A 283 -18.01 5.62 17.47
N ILE A 284 -18.94 5.29 18.37
CA ILE A 284 -20.37 5.27 18.14
C ILE A 284 -20.96 6.46 18.90
N VAL A 285 -21.66 7.36 18.18
CA VAL A 285 -22.42 8.46 18.80
C VAL A 285 -23.88 8.04 18.90
N ASP A 286 -24.41 8.01 20.11
CA ASP A 286 -25.85 7.96 20.36
C ASP A 286 -26.35 9.36 20.72
N ARG A 287 -27.10 9.98 19.81
CA ARG A 287 -27.69 11.31 20.04
C ARG A 287 -28.89 11.28 20.97
N THR A 288 -29.56 10.14 21.12
CA THR A 288 -30.73 10.00 21.99
C THR A 288 -30.32 9.84 23.44
N GLU A 289 -29.26 9.07 23.69
CA GLU A 289 -28.70 8.85 25.02
C GLU A 289 -27.59 9.87 25.37
N ASN A 290 -27.22 10.74 24.42
CA ASN A 290 -26.10 11.69 24.53
C ASN A 290 -24.78 11.00 24.91
N THR A 291 -24.41 9.93 24.19
CA THR A 291 -23.18 9.19 24.49
C THR A 291 -22.28 9.02 23.29
N ALA A 292 -20.96 9.02 23.54
CA ALA A 292 -19.91 8.71 22.58
C ALA A 292 -19.07 7.56 23.14
N THR A 293 -19.11 6.40 22.47
CA THR A 293 -18.46 5.17 22.92
C THR A 293 -17.34 4.76 21.98
N LEU A 294 -16.12 4.56 22.49
CA LEU A 294 -14.99 4.09 21.69
C LEU A 294 -15.17 2.62 21.26
N LYS A 295 -14.88 2.30 19.99
CA LYS A 295 -14.87 0.92 19.48
C LYS A 295 -13.54 0.22 19.76
N ALA A 296 -13.58 -1.08 20.08
CA ALA A 296 -12.38 -1.93 20.08
C ALA A 296 -11.82 -2.10 18.65
N PRO A 297 -10.49 -2.27 18.47
CA PRO A 297 -9.44 -2.43 19.48
C PRO A 297 -8.93 -1.12 20.10
N PHE A 298 -9.48 0.03 19.73
CA PHE A 298 -9.06 1.38 20.16
C PHE A 298 -9.41 1.73 21.63
N GLY A 299 -9.53 0.71 22.51
CA GLY A 299 -9.76 0.85 23.94
C GLY A 299 -8.52 1.35 24.71
N THR A 300 -8.36 0.90 25.95
CA THR A 300 -7.34 1.40 26.91
C THR A 300 -5.91 1.49 26.38
N GLN A 301 -5.48 0.60 25.48
CA GLN A 301 -4.12 0.58 24.95
C GLN A 301 -3.79 1.76 24.01
N PHE A 302 -4.78 2.31 23.29
CA PHE A 302 -4.54 3.37 22.32
C PHE A 302 -4.30 4.73 22.99
N ARG A 303 -5.00 4.98 24.10
CA ARG A 303 -4.92 6.23 24.88
C ARG A 303 -3.50 6.58 25.32
N HIS A 304 -2.73 5.57 25.73
CA HIS A 304 -1.34 5.74 26.15
C HIS A 304 -0.37 5.97 24.98
N ARG A 305 -0.80 5.73 23.73
CA ARG A 305 0.05 5.83 22.53
C ARG A 305 -0.26 7.05 21.67
N SER A 306 -1.47 7.63 21.80
CA SER A 306 -1.88 8.80 21.01
C SER A 306 -0.95 9.98 21.20
N GLU A 307 -0.46 10.21 22.42
CA GLU A 307 0.46 11.32 22.72
C GLU A 307 1.81 11.14 22.01
N ALA A 308 2.40 9.94 22.12
CA ALA A 308 3.67 9.63 21.45
C ALA A 308 3.54 9.70 19.93
N LEU A 309 2.41 9.23 19.39
CA LEU A 309 2.09 9.37 17.97
C LEU A 309 1.99 10.85 17.58
N TYR A 310 1.20 11.64 18.30
CA TYR A 310 1.04 13.08 18.06
C TYR A 310 2.38 13.82 18.08
N GLN A 311 3.22 13.57 19.09
CA GLN A 311 4.55 14.17 19.17
C GLN A 311 5.41 13.81 17.95
N LYS A 312 5.47 12.53 17.58
CA LYS A 312 6.29 12.07 16.44
C LYS A 312 5.80 12.64 15.10
N ILE A 313 4.50 12.74 14.90
CA ILE A 313 3.92 13.32 13.68
C ILE A 313 4.25 14.81 13.57
N ASN A 314 4.26 15.53 14.69
CA ASN A 314 4.60 16.96 14.75
C ASN A 314 6.11 17.26 14.65
N GLU A 315 6.98 16.24 14.58
CA GLU A 315 8.40 16.43 14.25
C GLU A 315 8.60 16.91 12.80
N GLY A 316 7.57 16.82 11.95
CA GLY A 316 7.58 17.36 10.58
C GLY A 316 8.07 16.39 9.50
N GLN A 317 8.68 15.26 9.87
CA GLN A 317 9.22 14.26 8.92
C GLN A 317 8.18 13.79 7.89
N LEU A 318 6.92 13.58 8.28
CA LEU A 318 5.88 13.15 7.35
C LEU A 318 5.36 14.27 6.45
N ALA A 319 5.42 15.53 6.91
CA ALA A 319 5.12 16.68 6.07
C ALA A 319 6.18 16.85 4.99
N GLU A 320 7.46 16.76 5.34
CA GLU A 320 8.59 16.78 4.40
C GLU A 320 8.50 15.63 3.40
N LEU A 321 8.22 14.41 3.90
CA LEU A 321 8.00 13.24 3.05
C LEU A 321 6.85 13.47 2.07
N ALA A 322 5.68 13.91 2.55
CA ALA A 322 4.54 14.12 1.67
C ALA A 322 4.85 15.20 0.61
N GLN A 323 5.49 16.29 1.01
CA GLN A 323 5.88 17.39 0.11
C GLN A 323 6.86 16.92 -1.00
N GLU A 324 7.74 15.97 -0.71
CA GLU A 324 8.65 15.37 -1.71
C GLU A 324 7.89 14.69 -2.86
N TYR A 325 6.73 14.08 -2.59
CA TYR A 325 6.03 13.19 -3.53
C TYR A 325 4.70 13.75 -4.10
N ILE A 326 4.38 15.04 -3.91
CA ILE A 326 3.15 15.63 -4.50
C ILE A 326 3.29 16.03 -5.97
N GLN A 327 4.50 16.08 -6.53
CA GLN A 327 4.73 16.46 -7.92
C GLN A 327 4.66 15.24 -8.85
N ILE A 328 3.99 15.36 -10.00
CA ILE A 328 3.82 14.28 -10.97
C ILE A 328 5.16 13.79 -11.55
N GLU A 329 6.17 14.66 -11.61
CA GLU A 329 7.52 14.34 -12.09
C GLU A 329 8.29 13.46 -11.10
N VAL A 330 7.93 13.48 -9.81
CA VAL A 330 8.54 12.66 -8.76
C VAL A 330 7.73 11.38 -8.54
N GLU A 331 6.41 11.50 -8.49
CA GLU A 331 5.50 10.40 -8.25
C GLU A 331 4.46 10.31 -9.36
N PRO A 332 4.55 9.35 -10.31
CA PRO A 332 3.59 9.22 -11.39
C PRO A 332 2.22 8.72 -10.92
N GLU A 333 2.12 8.02 -9.78
CA GLU A 333 0.88 7.41 -9.32
C GLU A 333 -0.01 8.40 -8.55
N GLN A 334 -1.14 8.76 -9.16
CA GLN A 334 -2.08 9.76 -8.60
C GLN A 334 -2.60 9.41 -7.19
N GLU A 335 -2.73 8.12 -6.89
CA GLU A 335 -3.25 7.64 -5.60
C GLU A 335 -2.27 7.94 -4.47
N ILE A 336 -0.96 7.87 -4.75
CA ILE A 336 0.10 8.25 -3.80
C ILE A 336 0.12 9.77 -3.63
N ARG A 337 0.05 10.54 -4.73
CA ARG A 337 -0.02 12.01 -4.67
C ARG A 337 -1.21 12.48 -3.85
N ARG A 338 -2.39 11.87 -4.03
CA ARG A 338 -3.60 12.18 -3.25
C ARG A 338 -3.41 11.92 -1.75
N ALA A 339 -2.77 10.81 -1.39
CA ALA A 339 -2.46 10.51 0.02
C ALA A 339 -1.48 11.53 0.62
N CYS A 340 -0.47 11.94 -0.15
CA CYS A 340 0.48 12.98 0.27
C CYS A 340 -0.22 14.34 0.46
N LEU A 341 -1.09 14.74 -0.47
CA LEU A 341 -1.90 15.96 -0.33
C LEU A 341 -2.79 15.91 0.92
N ALA A 342 -3.42 14.76 1.21
CA ALA A 342 -4.22 14.59 2.42
C ALA A 342 -3.37 14.73 3.71
N ILE A 343 -2.16 14.14 3.74
CA ILE A 343 -1.22 14.31 4.86
C ILE A 343 -0.88 15.79 5.05
N ILE A 344 -0.52 16.50 3.98
CA ILE A 344 -0.19 17.93 4.03
C ILE A 344 -1.41 18.74 4.50
N GLY A 345 -2.61 18.41 4.06
CA GLY A 345 -3.83 19.10 4.44
C GLY A 345 -4.19 18.97 5.92
N ILE A 346 -3.86 17.83 6.53
CA ILE A 346 -4.05 17.59 7.96
C ILE A 346 -2.96 18.30 8.78
N LEU A 347 -1.70 18.18 8.35
CA LEU A 347 -0.55 18.75 9.08
C LEU A 347 -0.39 20.26 8.89
N LYS A 348 -0.92 20.79 7.78
CA LYS A 348 -0.93 22.21 7.40
C LYS A 348 0.44 22.90 7.45
N PRO A 349 1.53 22.30 6.93
CA PRO A 349 2.83 22.94 6.92
C PRO A 349 2.84 24.15 5.96
N ILE A 350 3.14 25.34 6.48
CA ILE A 350 3.25 26.57 5.66
C ILE A 350 4.33 26.41 4.56
N SER A 351 5.36 25.60 4.80
CA SER A 351 6.43 25.31 3.83
C SER A 351 5.95 24.59 2.56
N ALA A 352 4.77 23.99 2.56
CA ALA A 352 4.22 23.28 1.41
C ALA A 352 3.47 24.18 0.42
N ILE A 353 3.20 25.44 0.75
CA ILE A 353 2.36 26.34 -0.06
C ILE A 353 2.88 26.45 -1.50
N ASP A 354 4.17 26.74 -1.70
CA ASP A 354 4.74 26.89 -3.04
C ASP A 354 4.65 25.59 -3.86
N SER A 355 4.88 24.44 -3.22
CA SER A 355 4.78 23.14 -3.86
C SER A 355 3.33 22.80 -4.23
N LEU A 356 2.36 23.15 -3.38
CA LEU A 356 0.94 22.96 -3.66
C LEU A 356 0.44 23.88 -4.79
N ILE A 357 0.93 25.12 -4.85
CA ILE A 357 0.63 26.04 -5.96
C ILE A 357 1.17 25.47 -7.27
N ALA A 358 2.39 24.92 -7.28
CA ALA A 358 2.93 24.27 -8.46
C ALA A 358 2.06 23.08 -8.93
N VAL A 359 1.51 22.27 -8.02
CA VAL A 359 0.56 21.19 -8.39
C VAL A 359 -0.73 21.77 -8.97
N LEU A 360 -1.29 22.81 -8.33
CA LEU A 360 -2.53 23.46 -8.75
C LEU A 360 -2.40 24.08 -10.15
N GLU A 361 -1.27 24.71 -10.45
CA GLU A 361 -1.00 25.39 -11.73
C GLU A 361 -0.53 24.44 -12.84
N ASN A 362 -0.16 23.19 -12.54
CA ASN A 362 0.39 22.27 -13.55
C ASN A 362 -0.70 21.81 -14.53
N PRO A 363 -0.64 22.20 -15.82
CA PRO A 363 -1.67 21.85 -16.80
C PRO A 363 -1.62 20.37 -17.22
N THR A 364 -0.52 19.68 -16.94
CA THR A 364 -0.37 18.24 -17.22
C THR A 364 -0.88 17.37 -16.06
N GLU A 365 -1.15 17.97 -14.90
CA GLU A 365 -1.69 17.27 -13.74
C GLU A 365 -3.18 16.97 -13.92
N ILE A 366 -3.61 15.88 -13.32
CA ILE A 366 -4.97 15.39 -13.35
C ILE A 366 -5.88 16.41 -12.63
N PRO A 367 -7.02 16.82 -13.22
CA PRO A 367 -7.89 17.84 -12.63
C PRO A 367 -8.29 17.59 -11.17
N GLY A 368 -8.52 16.32 -10.82
CA GLY A 368 -8.84 15.94 -9.44
C GLY A 368 -7.69 16.18 -8.44
N ILE A 369 -6.44 16.01 -8.86
CA ILE A 369 -5.26 16.28 -8.02
C ILE A 369 -5.04 17.78 -7.88
N ARG A 370 -5.20 18.55 -8.96
CA ARG A 370 -5.16 20.03 -8.93
C ARG A 370 -6.21 20.60 -7.98
N PHE A 371 -7.44 20.11 -8.08
CA PHE A 371 -8.52 20.50 -7.16
C PHE A 371 -8.20 20.14 -5.71
N GLN A 372 -7.67 18.93 -5.48
CA GLN A 372 -7.23 18.51 -4.14
C GLN A 372 -6.10 19.40 -3.59
N ALA A 373 -5.18 19.88 -4.42
CA ALA A 373 -4.16 20.84 -4.00
C ALA A 373 -4.79 22.19 -3.57
N GLY A 374 -5.81 22.67 -4.29
CA GLY A 374 -6.60 23.82 -3.87
C GLY A 374 -7.33 23.62 -2.54
N LEU A 375 -7.95 22.45 -2.34
CA LEU A 375 -8.55 22.09 -1.04
C LEU A 375 -7.50 22.05 0.09
N THR A 376 -6.31 21.52 -0.21
CA THR A 376 -5.19 21.44 0.74
C THR A 376 -4.69 22.83 1.14
N LEU A 377 -4.56 23.75 0.18
CA LEU A 377 -4.25 25.16 0.44
C LEU A 377 -5.34 25.85 1.26
N SER A 378 -6.61 25.53 0.98
CA SER A 378 -7.75 26.02 1.77
C SER A 378 -7.69 25.53 3.23
N GLN A 379 -7.29 24.27 3.45
CA GLN A 379 -7.07 23.72 4.78
C GLN A 379 -5.91 24.39 5.54
N ILE A 380 -4.83 24.79 4.84
CA ILE A 380 -3.73 25.59 5.42
C ILE A 380 -4.24 26.95 5.91
N GLY A 381 -5.14 27.59 5.16
CA GLY A 381 -5.82 28.81 5.57
C GLY A 381 -5.10 30.10 5.17
N GLU A 382 -5.20 31.14 6.01
CA GLU A 382 -4.72 32.50 5.74
C GLU A 382 -3.31 32.59 5.12
N PRO A 383 -2.29 31.79 5.55
CA PRO A 383 -0.96 31.85 4.95
C PRO A 383 -0.93 31.58 3.43
N ALA A 384 -1.92 30.85 2.88
CA ALA A 384 -2.00 30.50 1.46
C ALA A 384 -2.67 31.59 0.59
N VAL A 385 -3.32 32.60 1.19
CA VAL A 385 -4.15 33.58 0.47
C VAL A 385 -3.37 34.31 -0.62
N ASP A 386 -2.16 34.79 -0.31
CA ASP A 386 -1.38 35.60 -1.25
C ASP A 386 -0.93 34.80 -2.47
N ALA A 387 -0.54 33.55 -2.25
CA ALA A 387 -0.13 32.65 -3.31
C ALA A 387 -1.34 32.24 -4.18
N LEU A 388 -2.49 31.98 -3.57
CA LEU A 388 -3.74 31.70 -4.28
C LEU A 388 -4.24 32.89 -5.10
N ILE A 389 -4.11 34.13 -4.59
CA ILE A 389 -4.44 35.34 -5.36
C ILE A 389 -3.54 35.46 -6.58
N ALA A 390 -2.24 35.19 -6.43
CA ALA A 390 -1.29 35.22 -7.55
C ALA A 390 -1.62 34.16 -8.61
N ALA A 391 -1.96 32.94 -8.19
CA ALA A 391 -2.40 31.87 -9.08
C ALA A 391 -3.72 32.20 -9.79
N PHE A 392 -4.67 32.78 -9.07
CA PHE A 392 -5.93 33.27 -9.63
C PHE A 392 -5.73 34.37 -10.69
N GLU A 393 -4.72 35.22 -10.55
CA GLU A 393 -4.47 36.32 -11.49
C GLU A 393 -3.79 35.89 -12.79
N LYS A 394 -2.92 34.88 -12.72
CA LYS A 394 -2.03 34.49 -13.82
C LYS A 394 -2.40 33.14 -14.45
N GLY A 395 -3.25 32.38 -13.79
CA GLY A 395 -3.64 31.04 -14.17
C GLY A 395 -4.55 30.97 -15.39
N ASP A 396 -4.63 29.78 -15.97
CA ASP A 396 -5.68 29.43 -16.93
C ASP A 396 -7.06 29.33 -16.25
N THR A 397 -8.14 29.20 -17.02
CA THR A 397 -9.52 29.12 -16.50
C THR A 397 -9.66 28.10 -15.37
N SER A 398 -9.02 26.93 -15.51
CA SER A 398 -9.08 25.88 -14.49
C SER A 398 -8.31 26.24 -13.21
N THR A 399 -7.15 26.89 -13.33
CA THR A 399 -6.36 27.40 -12.20
C THR A 399 -7.15 28.49 -11.47
N GLN A 400 -7.79 29.40 -12.23
CA GLN A 400 -8.65 30.44 -11.70
C GLN A 400 -9.82 29.85 -10.91
N ASP A 401 -10.49 28.83 -11.46
CA ASP A 401 -11.61 28.17 -10.79
C ASP A 401 -11.19 27.56 -9.45
N ILE A 402 -10.08 26.80 -9.45
CA ILE A 402 -9.58 26.13 -8.24
C ILE A 402 -9.12 27.16 -7.20
N ALA A 403 -8.38 28.19 -7.63
CA ALA A 403 -7.88 29.23 -6.73
C ALA A 403 -9.02 30.07 -6.12
N ALA A 404 -10.03 30.43 -6.92
CA ALA A 404 -11.21 31.13 -6.43
C ALA A 404 -12.00 30.30 -5.41
N SER A 405 -12.21 29.02 -5.70
CA SER A 405 -12.87 28.08 -4.77
C SER A 405 -12.09 27.95 -3.46
N ALA A 406 -10.76 27.82 -3.52
CA ALA A 406 -9.90 27.74 -2.34
C ALA A 406 -9.94 29.03 -1.51
N LEU A 407 -9.86 30.20 -2.15
CA LEU A 407 -10.01 31.52 -1.52
C LEU A 407 -11.35 31.68 -0.82
N GLY A 408 -12.44 31.24 -1.45
CA GLY A 408 -13.78 31.23 -0.84
C GLY A 408 -13.86 30.33 0.40
N GLY A 409 -13.18 29.19 0.38
CA GLY A 409 -13.08 28.28 1.53
C GLY A 409 -12.21 28.81 2.67
N ILE A 410 -11.17 29.59 2.39
CA ILE A 410 -10.35 30.27 3.41
C ILE A 410 -11.12 31.45 4.02
N GLY A 411 -11.74 32.26 3.16
CA GLY A 411 -12.39 33.49 3.53
C GLY A 411 -11.41 34.58 3.97
N GLY A 412 -11.88 35.46 4.87
CA GLY A 412 -11.12 36.64 5.30
C GLY A 412 -11.22 37.81 4.32
N SER A 413 -10.93 39.01 4.83
CA SER A 413 -11.13 40.26 4.09
C SER A 413 -10.35 40.33 2.78
N LYS A 414 -9.10 39.82 2.76
CA LYS A 414 -8.24 39.87 1.57
C LYS A 414 -8.75 38.98 0.44
N ALA A 415 -9.16 37.74 0.75
CA ALA A 415 -9.76 36.84 -0.23
C ALA A 415 -11.08 37.41 -0.76
N ARG A 416 -11.96 37.87 0.14
CA ARG A 416 -13.23 38.49 -0.19
C ARG A 416 -13.07 39.65 -1.16
N ASP A 417 -12.24 40.63 -0.81
CA ASP A 417 -12.09 41.85 -1.61
C ASP A 417 -11.53 41.51 -2.99
N ARG A 418 -10.62 40.53 -3.08
CA ARG A 418 -10.10 40.06 -4.36
C ARG A 418 -11.16 39.40 -5.24
N LEU A 419 -12.01 38.54 -4.65
CA LEU A 419 -13.08 37.83 -5.37
C LEU A 419 -14.18 38.80 -5.84
N ILE A 420 -14.59 39.75 -5.00
CA ILE A 420 -15.57 40.78 -5.36
C ILE A 420 -15.06 41.63 -6.53
N ASN A 421 -13.82 42.11 -6.45
CA ASN A 421 -13.21 42.88 -7.54
C ASN A 421 -13.13 42.06 -8.84
N ALA A 422 -12.85 40.75 -8.75
CA ALA A 422 -12.85 39.87 -9.91
C ALA A 422 -14.25 39.80 -10.54
N LEU A 423 -15.29 39.56 -9.73
CA LEU A 423 -16.67 39.41 -10.19
C LEU A 423 -17.20 40.68 -10.86
N GLU A 424 -16.84 41.86 -10.34
CA GLU A 424 -17.24 43.15 -10.91
C GLU A 424 -16.51 43.48 -12.23
N SER A 425 -15.34 42.88 -12.47
CA SER A 425 -14.50 43.17 -13.65
C SER A 425 -14.64 42.16 -14.79
N THR A 426 -15.12 40.94 -14.50
CA THR A 426 -15.17 39.85 -15.49
C THR A 426 -16.48 39.84 -16.28
N THR A 427 -16.35 39.57 -17.59
CA THR A 427 -17.49 39.32 -18.49
C THR A 427 -17.63 37.85 -18.86
N GLU A 428 -16.75 36.98 -18.34
CA GLU A 428 -16.72 35.56 -18.70
C GLU A 428 -17.65 34.75 -17.81
N SER A 429 -18.71 34.18 -18.39
CA SER A 429 -19.74 33.47 -17.64
C SER A 429 -19.26 32.22 -16.89
N ALA A 430 -18.17 31.58 -17.35
CA ALA A 430 -17.63 30.37 -16.72
C ALA A 430 -17.09 30.67 -15.30
N ILE A 431 -16.20 31.66 -15.17
CA ILE A 431 -15.58 32.03 -13.89
C ILE A 431 -16.55 32.79 -12.96
N GLN A 432 -17.58 33.45 -13.52
CA GLN A 432 -18.59 34.17 -12.73
C GLN A 432 -19.31 33.26 -11.73
N LEU A 433 -19.69 32.04 -12.13
CA LEU A 433 -20.34 31.09 -11.23
C LEU A 433 -19.43 30.71 -10.06
N THR A 434 -18.15 30.43 -10.34
CA THR A 434 -17.17 30.09 -9.32
C THR A 434 -16.94 31.24 -8.34
N LEU A 435 -16.88 32.48 -8.83
CA LEU A 435 -16.73 33.67 -8.00
C LEU A 435 -17.95 33.90 -7.11
N VAL A 436 -19.16 33.74 -7.66
CA VAL A 436 -20.40 33.87 -6.88
C VAL A 436 -20.46 32.80 -5.78
N ASP A 437 -20.14 31.54 -6.10
CA ASP A 437 -20.07 30.45 -5.12
C ASP A 437 -19.01 30.73 -4.03
N ALA A 438 -17.81 31.17 -4.42
CA ALA A 438 -16.75 31.49 -3.49
C ALA A 438 -17.12 32.65 -2.55
N ILE A 439 -17.74 33.72 -3.06
CA ILE A 439 -18.21 34.87 -2.26
C ILE A 439 -19.37 34.44 -1.34
N ALA A 440 -20.30 33.61 -1.83
CA ALA A 440 -21.40 33.07 -1.02
C ALA A 440 -20.89 32.23 0.15
N LYS A 441 -19.85 31.41 -0.06
CA LYS A 441 -19.19 30.63 1.00
C LYS A 441 -18.57 31.50 2.09
N ILE A 442 -18.03 32.68 1.74
CA ILE A 442 -17.51 33.63 2.74
C ILE A 442 -18.64 34.19 3.60
N GLY A 443 -19.77 34.56 2.98
CA GLY A 443 -21.03 34.83 3.66
C GLY A 443 -21.05 36.03 4.62
N ASP A 444 -20.00 36.86 4.65
CA ASP A 444 -19.99 38.07 5.46
C ASP A 444 -20.88 39.18 4.86
N VAL A 445 -21.16 40.22 5.66
CA VAL A 445 -22.07 41.31 5.25
C VAL A 445 -21.65 41.94 3.92
N THR A 446 -20.34 42.15 3.72
CA THR A 446 -19.80 42.74 2.49
C THR A 446 -19.95 41.80 1.29
N SER A 447 -19.78 40.49 1.49
CA SER A 447 -20.01 39.47 0.47
C SER A 447 -21.47 39.43 0.04
N ILE A 448 -22.40 39.43 1.00
CA ILE A 448 -23.84 39.45 0.73
C ILE A 448 -24.22 40.70 -0.07
N GLN A 449 -23.75 41.88 0.33
CA GLN A 449 -23.99 43.14 -0.39
C GLN A 449 -23.44 43.12 -1.83
N ALA A 450 -22.32 42.45 -2.07
CA ALA A 450 -21.79 42.28 -3.42
C ALA A 450 -22.68 41.36 -4.28
N LEU A 451 -23.16 40.25 -3.70
CA LEU A 451 -24.07 39.32 -4.38
C LEU A 451 -25.43 39.97 -4.68
N GLU A 452 -25.97 40.81 -3.79
CA GLU A 452 -27.21 41.56 -4.03
C GLU A 452 -27.07 42.53 -5.21
N ARG A 453 -25.93 43.23 -5.31
CA ARG A 453 -25.64 44.11 -6.46
C ARG A 453 -25.59 43.33 -7.77
N GLN A 454 -24.98 42.15 -7.75
CA GLN A 454 -24.95 41.25 -8.91
C GLN A 454 -26.35 40.72 -9.27
N LEU A 455 -27.18 40.44 -8.27
CA LEU A 455 -28.56 40.06 -8.49
C LEU A 455 -29.34 41.15 -9.22
N GLN A 456 -29.19 42.39 -8.79
CA GLN A 456 -29.85 43.56 -9.37
C GLN A 456 -29.40 43.78 -10.83
N GLN A 457 -28.12 43.57 -11.13
CA GLN A 457 -27.58 43.72 -12.48
C GLN A 457 -28.10 42.65 -13.45
N ASN A 458 -28.41 41.44 -12.96
CA ASN A 458 -28.89 40.31 -13.77
C ASN A 458 -30.42 40.14 -13.76
N GLN A 459 -31.18 41.16 -13.30
CA GLN A 459 -32.65 41.10 -13.18
C GLN A 459 -33.40 40.86 -14.50
N GLN A 460 -32.79 41.15 -15.65
CA GLN A 460 -33.42 40.96 -16.96
C GLN A 460 -32.99 39.68 -17.67
N ASP A 461 -32.09 38.88 -17.06
CA ASP A 461 -31.54 37.65 -17.63
C ASP A 461 -31.90 36.43 -16.75
N ASP A 462 -33.21 36.19 -16.63
CA ASP A 462 -33.81 35.12 -15.82
C ASP A 462 -33.34 33.71 -16.19
N GLY A 463 -32.77 33.53 -17.39
CA GLY A 463 -32.28 32.24 -17.88
C GLY A 463 -30.79 31.98 -17.64
N SER A 464 -30.03 32.98 -17.16
CA SER A 464 -28.59 32.81 -16.94
C SER A 464 -28.29 31.91 -15.74
N GLY A 465 -27.24 31.09 -15.86
CA GLY A 465 -26.81 30.23 -14.74
C GLY A 465 -26.48 31.03 -13.47
N VAL A 466 -25.92 32.24 -13.64
CA VAL A 466 -25.59 33.15 -12.53
C VAL A 466 -26.83 33.60 -11.79
N ARG A 467 -27.90 33.99 -12.52
CA ARG A 467 -29.17 34.40 -11.90
C ARG A 467 -29.82 33.24 -11.13
N ILE A 468 -29.88 32.05 -11.73
CA ILE A 468 -30.43 30.84 -11.09
C ILE A 468 -29.68 30.52 -9.80
N PHE A 469 -28.35 30.53 -9.85
CA PHE A 469 -27.52 30.22 -8.69
C PHE A 469 -27.67 31.26 -7.57
N LEU A 470 -27.70 32.56 -7.90
CA LEU A 470 -27.92 33.60 -6.91
C LEU A 470 -29.30 33.47 -6.24
N ASP A 471 -30.36 33.16 -6.99
CA ASP A 471 -31.70 32.92 -6.42
C ASP A 471 -31.70 31.74 -5.43
N GLU A 472 -30.94 30.67 -5.74
CA GLU A 472 -30.77 29.53 -4.83
C GLU A 472 -29.99 29.90 -3.56
N VAL A 473 -28.89 30.65 -3.70
CA VAL A 473 -28.11 31.16 -2.56
C VAL A 473 -29.00 31.99 -1.64
N PHE A 474 -29.72 32.98 -2.15
CA PHE A 474 -30.58 33.85 -1.32
C PHE A 474 -31.75 33.10 -0.70
N ARG A 475 -32.36 32.15 -1.44
CA ARG A 475 -33.40 31.27 -0.87
C ARG A 475 -32.85 30.46 0.32
N SER A 476 -31.63 29.94 0.23
CA SER A 476 -31.02 29.16 1.32
C SER A 476 -30.73 30.01 2.58
N LEU A 477 -30.37 31.29 2.39
CA LEU A 477 -30.13 32.24 3.48
C LEU A 477 -31.42 32.62 4.21
N GLU A 478 -32.54 32.75 3.50
CA GLU A 478 -33.86 33.01 4.10
C GLU A 478 -34.36 31.84 4.97
N PHE A 479 -34.06 30.60 4.58
CA PHE A 479 -34.39 29.41 5.37
C PHE A 479 -33.51 29.23 6.60
N SER A 480 -32.30 29.80 6.62
CA SER A 480 -31.36 29.67 7.74
C SER A 480 -31.63 30.68 8.87
N ASN A 481 -32.41 31.73 8.59
CA ASN A 481 -32.78 32.79 9.53
C ASN A 481 -34.19 32.63 10.14
N ASN A 482 -34.91 31.57 9.78
CA ASN A 482 -36.22 31.17 10.34
C ASN A 482 -36.05 29.86 11.13
#